data_AF-A0AAQ3Q503-F1
#
_entry.id   AF-A0AAQ3Q503-F1
#
_cell.length_a   1.000
_cell.length_b   1.000
_cell.length_c   1.000
_cell.angle_alpha   90.00
_cell.angle_beta   90.00
_cell.angle_gamma   90.00
#
_symmetry.space_group_name_H-M   'P 1'
#
loop_
_entity.id
_entity.type
_entity.pdbx_description
1 polymer ?
#
loop_
_entity_poly.entity_id
_entity_poly.type
_entity_poly.pdbx_seq_one_letter_code
_entity_poly.pdbx_strand_id
1 'polypeptide(L)' 'MEHLQKLHAKSFRSELVEDAWKDINKECLDPTTFLIPLLEISLKFTQTPENVYKYIDAYTEATTSMKECINLLLVQSVPL' A
#
# COMPACT_ATOMS: atom_id res chain seq x y z
N MET A 1 -26.38 13.39 5.22
CA MET A 1 -26.58 12.18 4.40
C MET A 1 -25.31 11.81 3.63
N GLU A 2 -24.78 12.68 2.76
CA GLU A 2 -23.57 12.40 1.95
C GLU A 2 -22.31 12.06 2.78
N HIS A 3 -22.07 12.79 3.87
CA HIS A 3 -20.94 12.52 4.78
C HIS A 3 -21.00 11.12 5.41
N LEU A 4 -22.21 10.65 5.75
CA LEU A 4 -22.42 9.33 6.34
C LEU A 4 -22.13 8.20 5.33
N GLN A 5 -22.52 8.39 4.08
CA GLN A 5 -22.25 7.45 3.00
C GLN A 5 -20.75 7.35 2.69
N LYS A 6 -20.04 8.48 2.67
CA LYS A 6 -18.58 8.51 2.51
C LYS A 6 -17.87 7.77 3.65
N LEU A 7 -18.34 7.93 4.89
CA LEU A 7 -17.78 7.24 6.04
C LEU A 7 -18.01 5.72 5.97
N HIS A 8 -19.23 5.30 5.62
CA HIS A 8 -19.55 3.88 5.44
C HIS A 8 -18.74 3.23 4.32
N ALA A 9 -18.62 3.90 3.17
CA ALA A 9 -17.78 3.44 2.06
C ALA A 9 -16.30 3.37 2.45
N LYS A 10 -15.82 4.28 3.31
CA LYS A 10 -14.46 4.22 3.85
C LYS A 10 -14.27 3.00 4.76
N SER A 11 -15.19 2.74 5.68
CA SER A 11 -15.16 1.56 6.58
C SER A 11 -15.13 0.25 5.80
N PHE A 12 -16.07 0.08 4.86
CA PHE A 12 -16.18 -1.12 4.04
C PHE A 12 -14.90 -1.38 3.22
N ARG A 13 -14.30 -0.33 2.64
CA ARG A 13 -13.01 -0.48 1.95
C ARG A 13 -11.89 -0.92 2.87
N SER A 14 -11.83 -0.40 4.10
CA SER A 14 -10.81 -0.79 5.07
C SER A 14 -10.94 -2.27 5.48
N GLU A 15 -12.15 -2.76 5.69
CA GLU A 15 -12.42 -4.17 6.00
C GLU A 15 -11.92 -5.10 4.87
N LEU A 16 -12.24 -4.78 3.61
CA LEU A 16 -11.78 -5.55 2.45
C LEU A 16 -10.25 -5.57 2.33
N VAL A 17 -9.58 -4.46 2.63
CA VAL A 17 -8.12 -4.38 2.60
C VAL A 17 -7.51 -5.22 3.73
N GLU A 18 -8.09 -5.18 4.92
CA GLU A 18 -7.62 -6.00 6.05
C GLU A 18 -7.72 -7.49 5.76
N ASP A 19 -8.84 -7.94 5.18
CA ASP A 19 -9.03 -9.35 4.83
C ASP A 19 -8.08 -9.78 3.71
N ALA A 20 -7.87 -8.95 2.68
CA ALA A 20 -6.89 -9.24 1.64
C ALA A 20 -5.45 -9.34 2.19
N TRP A 21 -5.10 -8.53 3.19
CA TRP A 21 -3.79 -8.64 3.87
C TRP A 21 -3.65 -9.96 4.64
N LYS A 22 -4.71 -10.47 5.27
CA LYS A 22 -4.69 -11.78 5.95
C LYS A 22 -4.40 -12.91 4.96
N ASP A 23 -5.00 -12.86 3.77
CA ASP A 23 -4.76 -13.86 2.72
C ASP A 23 -3.31 -13.81 2.22
N ILE A 24 -2.78 -12.61 1.90
CA ILE A 24 -1.38 -12.45 1.48
C ILE A 24 -0.42 -13.00 2.55
N ASN A 25 -0.65 -12.68 3.82
CA ASN A 25 0.20 -13.15 4.92
C ASN A 25 0.16 -14.67 5.05
N LYS A 26 -1.00 -15.29 4.89
CA LYS A 26 -1.15 -16.75 4.94
C LYS A 26 -0.34 -17.42 3.82
N GLU A 27 -0.44 -16.92 2.59
CA GLU A 27 0.29 -17.47 1.44
C GLU A 27 1.81 -17.28 1.56
N CYS A 28 2.25 -16.14 2.12
CA CYS A 28 3.67 -15.88 2.40
C CYS A 28 4.27 -16.80 3.49
N LEU A 29 3.43 -17.36 4.37
CA LEU A 29 3.86 -18.26 5.44
C LEU A 29 3.80 -19.74 5.03
N ASP A 30 3.24 -20.09 3.87
CA ASP A 30 3.22 -21.46 3.36
C ASP A 30 4.60 -21.83 2.74
N PRO A 31 5.30 -22.84 3.28
CA PRO A 31 6.61 -23.27 2.78
C PRO A 31 6.57 -23.98 1.42
N THR A 32 5.37 -24.26 0.88
CA THR A 32 5.15 -25.03 -0.35
C THR A 32 5.02 -24.13 -1.59
N THR A 33 5.02 -22.81 -1.43
CA THR A 33 4.60 -21.91 -2.49
C THR A 33 5.69 -21.72 -3.53
N PHE A 34 5.61 -22.46 -4.64
CA PHE A 34 6.35 -22.19 -5.89
C PHE A 34 6.12 -20.76 -6.44
N LEU A 35 5.20 -20.02 -5.83
CA LEU A 35 4.82 -18.64 -6.15
C LEU A 35 5.58 -17.58 -5.34
N ILE A 36 6.61 -17.91 -4.53
CA ILE A 36 7.36 -16.90 -3.74
C ILE A 36 7.74 -15.65 -4.59
N PRO A 37 8.29 -15.77 -5.81
CA PRO A 37 8.58 -14.58 -6.63
C PRO A 37 7.32 -13.77 -7.01
N LEU A 38 6.20 -14.45 -7.23
CA LEU A 38 4.91 -13.80 -7.54
C LEU A 38 4.31 -13.13 -6.29
N LEU A 39 4.47 -13.73 -5.12
CA LEU A 39 4.08 -13.14 -3.84
C LEU A 39 4.94 -11.91 -3.51
N GLU A 40 6.25 -11.98 -3.73
CA GLU A 40 7.14 -10.82 -3.56
C GLU A 40 6.76 -9.65 -4.47
N ILE A 41 6.47 -9.94 -5.75
CA ILE A 41 6.00 -8.93 -6.70
C ILE A 41 4.67 -8.35 -6.22
N SER A 42 3.71 -9.20 -5.85
CA SER A 42 2.40 -8.76 -5.35
C SER A 42 2.56 -7.88 -4.11
N LEU A 43 3.41 -8.27 -3.17
CA LEU A 43 3.70 -7.53 -1.95
C LEU A 43 4.35 -6.17 -2.24
N LYS A 44 5.31 -6.10 -3.16
CA LYS A 44 5.92 -4.83 -3.59
C LYS A 44 4.87 -3.90 -4.23
N PHE A 45 3.94 -4.48 -4.99
CA PHE A 45 2.85 -3.73 -5.60
C PHE A 45 1.80 -3.26 -4.60
N THR A 46 1.49 -4.02 -3.54
CA THR A 46 0.49 -3.61 -2.53
C THR A 46 1.06 -2.63 -1.50
N GLN A 47 2.35 -2.69 -1.20
CA GLN A 47 2.98 -1.74 -0.27
C GLN A 47 3.04 -0.31 -0.82
N THR A 48 3.22 -0.15 -2.12
CA THR A 48 3.28 1.17 -2.77
C THR A 48 2.00 1.99 -2.56
N PRO A 49 0.79 1.51 -2.92
CA PRO A 49 -0.45 2.25 -2.70
C PRO A 49 -0.77 2.41 -1.21
N GLU A 50 -0.45 1.42 -0.36
CA GLU A 50 -0.59 1.57 1.10
C GLU A 50 0.19 2.81 1.59
N ASN A 51 1.44 2.99 1.15
CA ASN A 51 2.25 4.14 1.54
C ASN A 51 1.80 5.45 0.88
N VAL A 52 1.33 5.39 -0.36
CA VAL A 52 0.85 6.56 -1.13
C VAL A 52 -0.47 7.11 -0.59
N TYR A 53 -1.38 6.24 -0.15
CA TYR A 53 -2.75 6.61 0.22
C TYR A 53 -3.06 6.52 1.72
N LYS A 54 -2.06 6.23 2.56
CA LYS A 54 -2.24 5.97 4.00
C LYS A 54 -3.00 7.07 4.76
N TYR A 55 -2.68 8.33 4.46
CA TYR A 55 -3.18 9.49 5.21
C TYR A 55 -3.93 10.48 4.33
N ILE A 56 -3.47 10.67 3.09
CA ILE A 56 -3.97 11.62 2.09
C ILE A 56 -3.83 11.02 0.69
N ASP A 57 -4.42 11.65 -0.32
CA ASP A 57 -4.14 11.32 -1.72
C ASP A 57 -2.80 11.93 -2.13
N ALA A 58 -1.70 11.31 -1.69
CA ALA A 58 -0.36 11.81 -2.01
C ALA A 58 0.03 11.60 -3.48
N TYR A 59 -0.78 10.85 -4.25
CA TYR A 59 -0.55 10.64 -5.68
C TYR A 59 -0.97 11.87 -6.49
N THR A 60 -2.18 12.36 -6.28
CA THR A 60 -2.70 13.54 -7.00
C THR A 60 -2.31 14.86 -6.33
N GLU A 61 -2.19 14.88 -4.99
CA GLU A 61 -1.76 16.04 -4.21
C GLU A 61 -0.24 16.01 -3.95
N ALA A 62 0.52 16.10 -5.03
CA ALA A 62 1.99 15.98 -5.03
C ALA A 62 2.73 17.12 -4.29
N THR A 63 2.05 18.06 -3.62
CA THR A 63 2.67 19.09 -2.78
C THR A 63 3.08 18.57 -1.39
N THR A 64 2.86 17.29 -1.12
CA THR A 64 3.03 16.66 0.18
C THR A 64 4.19 15.65 0.17
N SER A 65 4.18 14.72 1.12
CA SER A 65 5.23 13.74 1.42
C SER A 65 5.73 12.91 0.23
N MET A 66 4.95 12.79 -0.86
CA MET A 66 5.32 11.97 -2.02
C MET A 66 6.57 12.46 -2.74
N LYS A 67 6.72 13.78 -2.93
CA LYS A 67 7.93 14.34 -3.58
C LYS A 67 9.18 14.10 -2.75
N GLU A 68 9.06 14.20 -1.43
CA GLU A 68 10.15 13.92 -0.50
C GLU A 68 10.53 12.43 -0.54
N CYS A 69 9.54 11.53 -0.52
CA CYS A 69 9.79 10.08 -0.68
C CYS A 69 10.48 9.75 -2.00
N ILE A 70 10.02 10.31 -3.13
CA ILE A 70 10.67 10.11 -4.43
C ILE A 70 12.11 10.62 -4.41
N ASN A 71 12.33 11.80 -3.85
CA ASN A 71 13.66 12.39 -3.76
C ASN A 71 14.61 11.51 -2.93
N LEU A 72 14.17 11.05 -1.75
CA LEU A 72 14.96 10.20 -0.85
C LEU A 72 15.24 8.80 -1.43
N LEU A 73 14.27 8.19 -2.12
CA LEU A 73 14.37 6.80 -2.56
C LEU A 73 14.98 6.64 -3.97
N LEU A 74 14.79 7.62 -4.85
CA LEU A 74 15.09 7.48 -6.29
C LEU A 74 16.02 8.54 -6.86
N VAL A 75 16.26 9.65 -6.15
CA VAL A 75 17.06 10.77 -6.65
C VAL A 75 18.35 10.94 -5.85
N GLN A 76 18.25 10.93 -4.52
CA GLN A 76 19.40 11.08 -3.63
C GLN A 76 20.15 9.75 -3.50
N SER A 77 21.46 9.79 -3.69
CA SER A 77 22.34 8.67 -3.36
C SER A 77 22.48 8.53 -1.85
N VAL A 78 22.50 7.29 -1.35
CA VAL A 78 22.89 7.03 0.04
C VAL A 78 24.39 7.36 0.18
N PRO A 79 24.79 8.22 1.14
CA PRO A 79 26.20 8.50 1.40
C PRO A 79 26.95 7.21 1.73
N LEU A 80 28.15 7.07 1.16
CA LEU A 80 29.06 5.95 1.41
C LEU A 80 29.86 6.15 2.71
#